data_AF-A0A4Y4B464-F1
#
_entry.id   AF-A0A4Y4B464-F1
#
_cell.length_a   1.000
_cell.length_b   1.000
_cell.length_c   1.000
_cell.angle_alpha   90.00
_cell.angle_beta   90.00
_cell.angle_gamma   90.00
#
_symmetry.space_group_name_H-M   'P 1'
#
loop_
_entity.id
_entity.type
_entity.pdbx_description
1 polymer ?
#
loop_
_entity_poly.entity_id
_entity_poly.type
_entity_poly.pdbx_seq_one_letter_code
_entity_poly.pdbx_strand_id
1 'polypeptide(L)'
;MDALLIVIIVAAVTSAACWVLSLITRDTSWVDRAWSIVPVVYVWIFVAGAFVNGEGSARVVVMGVLATAWGARLTFNFARKGGYTGMEDYRWAILRGRMRPWQFQIFNLLFIICYQMALLVLITLPAAVAAQNPSALTGWDALFIAAFVAFLVGETVADQQQWRFHQRKKEAGGTLAPGFATTGLFRYSRHPNFFFEQAQWWAFYAIGATAAVTGGAGVIGGVLNPTIVGPALLTVLFIGSTIFTESITASKYPAYADYRRTTSMLAPWPPRARAVATQS
;
A
#
# COMPACT_ATOMS: atom_id res chain seq x y z
N MET A 1 3.19 -25.42 -15.09
CA MET A 1 2.29 -25.12 -13.96
C MET A 1 1.78 -23.71 -14.18
N ASP A 2 0.47 -23.48 -14.09
CA ASP A 2 -0.12 -22.16 -14.25
C ASP A 2 0.49 -21.15 -13.25
N ALA A 3 0.96 -20.01 -13.73
CA ALA A 3 1.66 -19.00 -12.91
C ALA A 3 0.78 -18.51 -11.76
N LEU A 4 -0.53 -18.39 -11.97
CA LEU A 4 -1.48 -18.02 -10.92
C LEU A 4 -1.55 -19.08 -9.82
N LEU A 5 -1.57 -20.36 -10.18
CA LEU A 5 -1.51 -21.44 -9.19
C LEU A 5 -0.22 -21.36 -8.34
N ILE A 6 0.93 -21.06 -8.95
CA ILE A 6 2.18 -20.85 -8.21
C ILE A 6 2.03 -19.70 -7.22
N VAL A 7 1.49 -18.56 -7.65
CA VAL A 7 1.24 -17.40 -6.79
C VAL A 7 0.31 -17.77 -5.63
N ILE A 8 -0.77 -18.51 -5.88
CA ILE A 8 -1.70 -18.96 -4.83
C ILE A 8 -0.99 -19.88 -3.83
N ILE A 9 -0.15 -20.81 -4.29
CA ILE A 9 0.64 -21.69 -3.41
C ILE A 9 1.61 -20.86 -2.56
N VAL A 10 2.37 -19.94 -3.17
CA VAL A 10 3.31 -19.08 -2.43
C VAL A 10 2.57 -18.20 -1.42
N ALA A 11 1.40 -17.66 -1.78
CA ALA A 11 0.56 -16.87 -0.89
C ALA A 11 0.03 -17.72 0.28
N ALA A 12 -0.45 -18.93 0.03
CA ALA A 12 -0.91 -19.85 1.06
C ALA A 12 0.21 -20.25 2.03
N VAL A 13 1.39 -20.61 1.50
CA VAL A 13 2.57 -20.94 2.32
C VAL A 13 3.00 -19.73 3.16
N THR A 14 3.05 -18.54 2.56
CA THR A 14 3.46 -17.33 3.27
C THR A 14 2.43 -16.91 4.32
N SER A 15 1.13 -17.09 4.04
CA SER A 15 0.04 -16.87 4.99
C SER A 15 0.17 -17.80 6.20
N ALA A 16 0.38 -19.09 5.96
CA ALA A 16 0.58 -20.07 7.02
C ALA A 16 1.82 -19.75 7.87
N ALA A 17 2.94 -19.39 7.22
CA ALA A 17 4.15 -18.98 7.90
C ALA A 17 3.92 -17.73 8.78
N CYS A 18 3.31 -16.67 8.23
CA CYS A 18 3.01 -15.46 8.99
C CYS A 18 2.07 -15.72 10.16
N TRP A 19 1.06 -16.58 9.98
CA TRP A 19 0.13 -16.95 11.04
C TRP A 19 0.84 -17.72 12.17
N VAL A 20 1.56 -18.79 11.83
CA VAL A 20 2.32 -19.59 12.82
C VAL A 20 3.33 -18.72 13.57
N LEU A 21 4.09 -17.89 12.85
CA LEU A 21 5.04 -16.98 13.46
C LEU A 21 4.34 -15.96 14.37
N SER A 22 3.16 -15.46 14.00
CA SER A 22 2.39 -14.55 14.86
C SER A 22 1.98 -15.18 16.18
N LEU A 23 1.71 -16.49 16.20
CA LEU A 23 1.36 -17.22 17.41
C LEU A 23 2.58 -17.48 18.30
N ILE A 24 3.71 -17.89 17.70
CA ILE A 24 4.95 -18.20 18.42
C ILE A 24 5.56 -16.92 19.01
N THR A 25 5.68 -15.87 18.20
CA THR A 25 6.35 -14.63 18.59
C THR A 25 5.43 -13.64 19.31
N ARG A 26 4.11 -13.87 19.27
CA ARG A 26 3.06 -12.95 19.73
C ARG A 26 3.10 -11.57 19.05
N ASP A 27 3.69 -11.52 17.85
CA ASP A 27 3.80 -10.36 16.98
C ASP A 27 3.01 -10.60 15.70
N THR A 28 1.93 -9.86 15.50
CA THR A 28 1.06 -9.96 14.31
C THR A 28 1.61 -9.23 13.09
N SER A 29 2.73 -8.53 13.22
CA SER A 29 3.36 -7.74 12.15
C SER A 29 4.20 -8.57 11.17
N TRP A 30 4.16 -9.90 11.27
CA TRP A 30 4.74 -10.77 10.23
C TRP A 30 4.11 -10.53 8.86
N VAL A 31 2.81 -10.21 8.82
CA VAL A 31 2.17 -9.77 7.58
C VAL A 31 2.80 -8.47 7.08
N ASP A 32 3.01 -7.48 7.96
CA ASP A 32 3.55 -6.16 7.60
C ASP A 32 4.96 -6.28 6.97
N ARG A 33 5.76 -7.26 7.43
CA ARG A 33 7.06 -7.59 6.82
C ARG A 33 6.91 -8.15 5.41
N ALA A 34 5.92 -9.01 5.21
CA ALA A 34 5.64 -9.66 3.93
C ALA A 34 5.13 -8.69 2.85
N TRP A 35 4.42 -7.62 3.24
CA TRP A 35 3.85 -6.61 2.30
C TRP A 35 4.87 -6.12 1.28
N SER A 36 6.11 -5.84 1.70
CA SER A 36 7.13 -5.31 0.79
C SER A 36 7.81 -6.35 -0.11
N ILE A 37 7.58 -7.63 0.13
CA ILE A 37 8.33 -8.73 -0.49
C ILE A 37 7.41 -9.54 -1.41
N VAL A 38 6.27 -10.00 -0.91
CA VAL A 38 5.47 -11.00 -1.64
C VAL A 38 4.85 -10.47 -2.94
N PRO A 39 4.41 -9.19 -3.07
CA PRO A 39 3.91 -8.70 -4.34
C PRO A 39 5.00 -8.68 -5.42
N VAL A 40 6.25 -8.38 -5.04
CA VAL A 40 7.41 -8.45 -5.95
C VAL A 40 7.59 -9.87 -6.46
N VAL A 41 7.56 -10.84 -5.55
CA VAL A 41 7.65 -12.28 -5.90
C VAL A 41 6.51 -12.69 -6.83
N TYR A 42 5.26 -12.30 -6.53
CA TYR A 42 4.10 -12.66 -7.36
C TYR A 42 4.20 -12.11 -8.78
N VAL A 43 4.57 -10.84 -8.92
CA VAL A 43 4.73 -10.22 -10.25
C VAL A 43 5.83 -10.91 -11.04
N TRP A 44 6.97 -11.25 -10.41
CA TRP A 44 8.05 -11.97 -11.09
C TRP A 44 7.70 -13.42 -11.44
N ILE A 45 6.81 -14.08 -10.69
CA ILE A 45 6.23 -15.37 -11.09
C ILE A 45 5.42 -15.22 -12.37
N PHE A 46 4.59 -14.17 -12.50
CA PHE A 46 3.87 -13.89 -13.75
C PHE A 46 4.81 -13.57 -14.92
N VAL A 47 5.87 -12.78 -14.67
CA VAL A 47 6.91 -12.52 -15.68
C VAL A 47 7.56 -13.83 -16.14
N ALA A 48 8.05 -14.65 -15.20
CA ALA A 48 8.70 -15.92 -15.53
C ALA A 48 7.76 -16.87 -16.28
N GLY A 49 6.50 -16.96 -15.85
CA GLY A 49 5.47 -17.75 -16.53
C GLY A 49 5.26 -17.31 -17.97
N ALA A 50 5.18 -16.00 -18.23
CA ALA A 50 5.04 -15.45 -19.58
C ALA A 50 6.22 -15.87 -20.49
N PHE A 51 7.46 -15.76 -20.01
CA PHE A 51 8.64 -16.16 -20.79
C PHE A 51 8.71 -17.66 -21.04
N VAL A 52 8.38 -18.49 -20.05
CA VAL A 52 8.33 -19.96 -20.20
C VAL A 52 7.30 -20.38 -21.26
N ASN A 53 6.19 -19.66 -21.36
CA ASN A 53 5.14 -19.93 -22.35
C ASN A 53 5.41 -19.30 -23.73
N GLY A 54 6.51 -18.57 -23.92
CA GLY A 54 6.78 -17.84 -25.17
C GLY A 54 5.95 -16.55 -25.35
N GLU A 55 5.29 -16.09 -24.30
CA GLU A 55 4.40 -14.91 -24.26
C GLU A 55 5.05 -13.72 -23.54
N GLY A 56 6.37 -13.77 -23.34
CA GLY A 56 7.14 -12.70 -22.71
C GLY A 56 6.96 -11.37 -23.45
N SER A 57 6.65 -10.30 -22.72
CA SER A 57 6.47 -8.96 -23.28
C SER A 57 7.16 -7.88 -22.46
N ALA A 58 7.53 -6.77 -23.10
CA ALA A 58 8.14 -5.63 -22.41
C ALA A 58 7.22 -5.09 -21.30
N ARG A 59 5.90 -5.13 -21.49
CA ARG A 59 4.91 -4.65 -20.51
C ARG A 59 5.01 -5.39 -19.19
N VAL A 60 4.96 -6.72 -19.20
CA VAL A 60 5.00 -7.51 -17.95
C VAL A 60 6.35 -7.35 -17.23
N VAL A 61 7.46 -7.23 -17.99
CA VAL A 61 8.79 -6.94 -17.42
C VAL A 61 8.82 -5.58 -16.73
N VAL A 62 8.30 -4.53 -17.38
CA VAL A 62 8.20 -3.20 -16.79
C VAL A 62 7.37 -3.24 -15.51
N MET A 63 6.24 -3.96 -15.49
CA MET A 63 5.45 -4.14 -14.27
C MET A 63 6.26 -4.83 -13.16
N GLY A 64 7.07 -5.85 -13.48
CA GLY A 64 8.03 -6.45 -12.55
C GLY A 64 9.02 -5.45 -11.97
N VAL A 65 9.59 -4.58 -12.81
CA VAL A 65 10.52 -3.53 -12.37
C VAL A 65 9.82 -2.50 -11.47
N LEU A 66 8.61 -2.05 -11.83
CA LEU A 66 7.83 -1.10 -11.03
C LEU A 66 7.46 -1.69 -9.66
N ALA A 67 7.01 -2.95 -9.62
CA ALA A 67 6.73 -3.66 -8.37
C ALA A 67 8.01 -3.80 -7.52
N THR A 68 9.15 -4.10 -8.14
CA THR A 68 10.44 -4.20 -7.44
C THR A 68 10.87 -2.85 -6.86
N ALA A 69 10.74 -1.76 -7.61
CA ALA A 69 11.06 -0.41 -7.13
C ALA A 69 10.17 -0.01 -5.96
N TRP A 70 8.87 -0.32 -6.03
CA TRP A 70 7.94 -0.15 -4.93
C TRP A 70 8.32 -0.95 -3.69
N GLY A 71 8.59 -2.25 -3.86
CA GLY A 71 8.95 -3.17 -2.78
C GLY A 71 10.24 -2.74 -2.10
N ALA A 72 11.28 -2.42 -2.87
CA ALA A 72 12.55 -1.92 -2.36
C ALA A 72 12.38 -0.65 -1.52
N ARG A 73 11.56 0.30 -2.00
CA ARG A 73 11.23 1.52 -1.24
C ARG A 73 10.47 1.19 0.05
N LEU A 74 9.47 0.32 0.01
CA LEU A 74 8.69 -0.06 1.18
C LEU A 74 9.56 -0.79 2.21
N THR A 75 10.37 -1.76 1.78
CA THR A 75 11.35 -2.48 2.62
C THR A 75 12.33 -1.51 3.27
N PHE A 76 12.89 -0.56 2.51
CA PHE A 76 13.79 0.45 3.05
C PHE A 76 13.10 1.34 4.10
N ASN A 77 11.89 1.82 3.80
CA ASN A 77 11.13 2.68 4.71
C ASN A 77 10.73 1.94 5.99
N PHE A 78 10.40 0.66 5.88
CA PHE A 78 10.06 -0.19 7.02
C PHE A 78 11.30 -0.54 7.86
N ALA A 79 12.42 -0.88 7.20
CA ALA A 79 13.69 -1.20 7.86
C ALA A 79 14.23 -0.04 8.70
N ARG A 80 14.28 1.17 8.14
CA ARG A 80 14.78 2.35 8.88
C ARG A 80 13.92 2.70 10.09
N LYS A 81 12.62 2.34 10.07
CA LYS A 81 11.69 2.54 11.19
C LYS A 81 11.78 1.44 12.27
N GLY A 82 12.65 0.43 12.09
CA GLY A 82 12.83 -0.67 13.03
C GLY A 82 11.90 -1.87 12.79
N GLY A 83 11.22 -1.96 11.64
CA GLY A 83 10.24 -3.02 11.39
C GLY A 83 10.80 -4.46 11.40
N TYR A 84 12.13 -4.61 11.27
CA TYR A 84 12.84 -5.88 11.35
C TYR A 84 13.56 -6.13 12.70
N THR A 85 13.36 -5.27 13.71
CA THR A 85 13.98 -5.43 15.04
C THR A 85 13.11 -6.20 16.03
N GLY A 86 12.05 -6.88 15.57
CA GLY A 86 11.07 -7.59 16.41
C GLY A 86 10.05 -6.69 17.10
N MET A 87 9.91 -5.43 16.68
CA MET A 87 8.88 -4.53 17.19
C MET A 87 7.56 -4.76 16.45
N GLU A 88 6.50 -5.05 17.19
CA GLU A 88 5.13 -5.12 16.66
C GLU A 88 4.60 -3.71 16.35
N ASP A 89 3.84 -3.55 15.26
CA ASP A 89 3.11 -2.32 14.97
C ASP A 89 2.13 -2.01 16.13
N TYR A 90 2.28 -0.83 16.71
CA TYR A 90 1.51 -0.39 17.89
C TYR A 90 -0.01 -0.44 17.67
N ARG A 91 -0.48 -0.38 16.42
CA ARG A 91 -1.90 -0.48 16.04
C ARG A 91 -2.48 -1.83 16.46
N TRP A 92 -1.71 -2.91 16.34
CA TRP A 92 -2.16 -4.25 16.71
C TRP A 92 -2.35 -4.39 18.22
N ALA A 93 -1.44 -3.85 19.02
CA ALA A 93 -1.59 -3.82 20.47
C ALA A 93 -2.84 -3.04 20.93
N ILE A 94 -3.13 -1.90 20.28
CA ILE A 94 -4.35 -1.12 20.57
C ILE A 94 -5.62 -1.89 20.19
N LEU A 95 -5.65 -2.53 19.03
CA LEU A 95 -6.80 -3.35 18.61
C LEU A 95 -6.99 -4.56 19.52
N ARG A 96 -5.91 -5.22 19.92
CA ARG A 96 -5.91 -6.34 20.87
C ARG A 96 -6.53 -5.94 22.21
N GLY A 97 -6.23 -4.75 22.71
CA GLY A 97 -6.81 -4.21 23.95
C GLY A 97 -8.32 -3.92 23.87
N ARG A 98 -8.92 -3.88 22.67
CA ARG A 98 -10.36 -3.64 22.46
C ARG A 98 -11.17 -4.93 22.27
N MET A 99 -10.53 -6.10 22.35
CA MET A 99 -11.12 -7.39 22.02
C MET A 99 -10.82 -8.42 23.11
N ARG A 100 -11.69 -9.42 23.29
CA ARG A 100 -11.37 -10.61 24.07
C ARG A 100 -10.26 -11.40 23.36
N PRO A 101 -9.40 -12.16 24.07
CA PRO A 101 -8.29 -12.89 23.46
C PRO A 101 -8.70 -13.78 22.27
N TRP A 102 -9.82 -14.51 22.38
CA TRP A 102 -10.32 -15.35 21.29
C TRP A 102 -10.82 -14.54 20.08
N GLN A 103 -11.44 -13.38 20.30
CA GLN A 103 -11.89 -12.48 19.22
C GLN A 103 -10.69 -11.95 18.45
N PHE A 104 -9.61 -11.60 19.16
CA PHE A 104 -8.37 -11.15 18.52
C PHE A 104 -7.72 -12.25 17.68
N GLN A 105 -7.77 -13.53 18.10
CA GLN A 105 -7.23 -14.62 17.28
C GLN A 105 -8.05 -14.87 16.01
N ILE A 106 -9.38 -14.76 16.07
CA ILE A 106 -10.24 -14.80 14.89
C ILE A 106 -9.93 -13.62 13.97
N PHE A 107 -9.80 -12.42 14.53
CA PHE A 107 -9.42 -11.22 13.78
C PHE A 107 -8.03 -11.35 13.13
N ASN A 108 -7.06 -11.91 13.86
CA ASN A 108 -5.72 -12.20 13.36
C ASN A 108 -5.80 -13.13 12.14
N LEU A 109 -6.49 -14.27 12.28
CA LEU A 109 -6.61 -15.23 11.18
C LEU A 109 -7.35 -14.65 9.96
N LEU A 110 -8.56 -14.11 10.16
CA LEU A 110 -9.42 -13.71 9.04
C LEU A 110 -9.00 -12.38 8.41
N PHE A 111 -8.66 -11.38 9.22
CA PHE A 111 -8.35 -10.04 8.72
C PHE A 111 -6.85 -9.81 8.54
N ILE A 112 -6.05 -10.04 9.58
CA ILE A 112 -4.60 -9.73 9.52
C ILE A 112 -3.90 -10.65 8.52
N ILE A 113 -4.20 -11.96 8.56
CA ILE A 113 -3.59 -12.95 7.66
C ILE A 113 -4.38 -13.07 6.36
N CYS A 114 -5.58 -13.64 6.38
CA CYS A 114 -6.28 -14.04 5.15
C CYS A 114 -6.63 -12.84 4.24
N TYR A 115 -7.28 -11.81 4.77
CA TYR A 115 -7.67 -10.65 3.97
C TYR A 115 -6.47 -9.91 3.38
N GLN A 116 -5.45 -9.60 4.20
CA GLN A 116 -4.27 -8.88 3.69
C GLN A 116 -3.49 -9.71 2.68
N MET A 117 -3.26 -11.01 2.91
CA MET A 117 -2.55 -11.85 1.95
C MET A 117 -3.30 -12.04 0.64
N ALA A 118 -4.63 -12.20 0.70
CA ALA A 118 -5.48 -12.22 -0.48
C ALA A 118 -5.40 -10.88 -1.24
N LEU A 119 -5.44 -9.76 -0.52
CA LEU A 119 -5.30 -8.44 -1.13
C LEU A 119 -3.96 -8.27 -1.86
N LEU A 120 -2.85 -8.77 -1.30
CA LEU A 120 -1.53 -8.72 -1.94
C LEU A 120 -1.48 -9.53 -3.25
N VAL A 121 -2.21 -10.66 -3.34
CA VAL A 121 -2.40 -11.35 -4.61
C VAL A 121 -3.22 -10.48 -5.56
N LEU A 122 -4.37 -9.96 -5.12
CA LEU A 122 -5.31 -9.20 -5.95
C LEU A 122 -4.68 -7.96 -6.61
N ILE A 123 -3.87 -7.18 -5.89
CA ILE A 123 -3.19 -6.00 -6.45
C ILE A 123 -2.14 -6.36 -7.51
N THR A 124 -1.67 -7.62 -7.54
CA THR A 124 -0.69 -8.09 -8.54
C THR A 124 -1.31 -8.76 -9.75
N LEU A 125 -2.59 -9.14 -9.70
CA LEU A 125 -3.30 -9.75 -10.84
C LEU A 125 -3.28 -8.93 -12.14
N PRO A 126 -3.20 -7.58 -12.15
CA PRO A 126 -3.00 -6.84 -13.40
C PRO A 126 -1.75 -7.28 -14.17
N ALA A 127 -0.71 -7.77 -13.51
CA ALA A 127 0.47 -8.33 -14.17
C ALA A 127 0.17 -9.70 -14.83
N ALA A 128 -0.71 -10.50 -14.24
CA ALA A 128 -1.21 -11.73 -14.88
C ALA A 128 -2.01 -11.41 -16.15
N VAL A 129 -2.86 -10.38 -16.10
CA VAL A 129 -3.58 -9.87 -17.28
C VAL A 129 -2.60 -9.44 -18.37
N ALA A 130 -1.54 -8.71 -18.01
CA ALA A 130 -0.50 -8.31 -18.96
C ALA A 130 0.28 -9.48 -19.54
N ALA A 131 0.57 -10.52 -18.74
CA ALA A 131 1.21 -11.75 -19.20
C ALA A 131 0.35 -12.51 -20.22
N GLN A 132 -0.96 -12.58 -20.00
CA GLN A 132 -1.92 -13.29 -20.86
C GLN A 132 -2.28 -12.53 -22.14
N ASN A 133 -1.92 -11.24 -22.24
CA ASN A 133 -2.23 -10.37 -23.39
C ASN A 133 -0.95 -9.74 -23.96
N PRO A 134 -0.01 -10.55 -24.48
CA PRO A 134 1.27 -10.06 -24.99
C PRO A 134 1.04 -9.10 -26.16
N SER A 135 1.55 -7.89 -26.02
CA SER A 135 1.47 -6.86 -27.05
C SER A 135 2.54 -5.79 -26.84
N ALA A 136 2.78 -4.97 -27.87
CA ALA A 136 3.70 -3.85 -27.80
C ALA A 136 3.22 -2.80 -26.77
N LEU A 137 4.18 -2.06 -26.21
CA LEU A 137 3.88 -0.90 -25.39
C LEU A 137 3.20 0.19 -26.24
N THR A 138 2.25 0.88 -25.64
CA THR A 138 1.46 1.95 -26.25
C THR A 138 1.75 3.28 -25.56
N GLY A 139 1.22 4.39 -26.12
CA GLY A 139 1.29 5.70 -25.45
C GLY A 139 0.60 5.72 -24.08
N TRP A 140 -0.43 4.90 -23.89
CA TRP A 140 -1.10 4.74 -22.59
C TRP A 140 -0.19 4.07 -21.56
N ASP A 141 0.60 3.07 -21.96
CA ASP A 141 1.60 2.47 -21.09
C ASP A 141 2.60 3.53 -20.62
N ALA A 142 3.11 4.37 -21.52
CA ALA A 142 4.04 5.45 -21.16
C ALA A 142 3.43 6.43 -20.13
N LEU A 143 2.16 6.80 -20.30
CA LEU A 143 1.44 7.66 -19.36
C LEU A 143 1.33 7.00 -17.97
N PHE A 144 0.87 5.75 -17.90
CA PHE A 144 0.65 5.08 -16.60
C PHE A 144 1.95 4.68 -15.92
N ILE A 145 3.00 4.33 -16.67
CA ILE A 145 4.35 4.15 -16.13
C ILE A 145 4.87 5.46 -15.54
N ALA A 146 4.74 6.58 -16.27
CA ALA A 146 5.16 7.89 -15.76
C ALA A 146 4.37 8.28 -14.51
N ALA A 147 3.06 8.03 -14.49
CA ALA A 147 2.21 8.26 -13.31
C ALA A 147 2.66 7.40 -12.12
N PHE A 148 2.92 6.10 -12.32
CA PHE A 148 3.43 5.22 -11.27
C PHE A 148 4.74 5.75 -10.68
N VAL A 149 5.70 6.11 -11.54
CA VAL A 149 7.00 6.64 -11.10
C VAL A 149 6.82 7.96 -10.33
N ALA A 150 5.96 8.85 -10.80
CA ALA A 150 5.64 10.10 -10.10
C ALA A 150 5.03 9.84 -8.72
N PHE A 151 4.12 8.86 -8.59
CA PHE A 151 3.55 8.47 -7.31
C PHE A 151 4.58 7.81 -6.39
N LEU A 152 5.44 6.94 -6.90
CA LEU A 152 6.54 6.33 -6.14
C LEU A 152 7.49 7.38 -5.56
N VAL A 153 7.84 8.40 -6.36
CA VAL A 153 8.65 9.55 -5.92
C VAL A 153 7.88 10.36 -4.86
N GLY A 154 6.60 10.66 -5.10
CA GLY A 154 5.74 11.36 -4.15
C GLY A 154 5.66 10.65 -2.80
N GLU A 155 5.49 9.33 -2.81
CA GLU A 155 5.47 8.49 -1.61
C GLU A 155 6.80 8.54 -0.87
N THR A 156 7.91 8.40 -1.61
CA THR A 156 9.28 8.46 -1.05
C THR A 156 9.53 9.80 -0.37
N VAL A 157 9.10 10.91 -0.99
CA VAL A 157 9.21 12.26 -0.41
C VAL A 157 8.34 12.38 0.85
N ALA A 158 7.09 11.90 0.82
CA ALA A 158 6.19 11.94 1.96
C ALA A 158 6.76 11.14 3.15
N ASP A 159 7.23 9.92 2.90
CA ASP A 159 7.89 9.07 3.87
C ASP A 159 9.14 9.73 4.45
N GLN A 160 9.96 10.38 3.62
CA GLN A 160 11.15 11.10 4.06
C GLN A 160 10.83 12.32 4.94
N GLN A 161 9.77 13.06 4.61
CA GLN A 161 9.29 14.17 5.44
C GLN A 161 8.80 13.66 6.80
N GLN A 162 8.04 12.56 6.82
CA GLN A 162 7.57 11.94 8.05
C GLN A 162 8.73 11.41 8.91
N TRP A 163 9.72 10.76 8.27
CA TRP A 163 10.93 10.30 8.94
C TRP A 163 11.70 11.44 9.61
N ARG A 164 11.96 12.53 8.88
CA ARG A 164 12.63 13.72 9.42
C ARG A 164 11.87 14.32 10.60
N PHE A 165 10.54 14.37 10.53
CA PHE A 165 9.72 14.81 11.66
C PHE A 165 9.92 13.92 12.90
N HIS A 166 9.88 12.58 12.73
CA HIS A 166 10.09 11.66 13.85
C HIS A 166 11.50 11.73 14.45
N GLN A 167 12.53 11.93 13.63
CA GLN A 167 13.90 12.12 14.13
C GLN A 167 14.00 13.40 14.99
N ARG A 168 13.50 14.54 14.50
CA ARG A 168 13.45 15.78 15.29
C ARG A 168 12.67 15.63 16.58
N LYS A 169 11.56 14.90 16.54
CA LYS A 169 10.75 14.60 17.74
C LYS A 169 11.53 13.75 18.74
N LYS A 170 12.32 12.79 18.28
CA LYS A 170 13.20 11.97 19.13
C LYS A 170 14.32 12.83 19.75
N GLU A 171 14.97 13.67 18.95
CA GLU A 171 15.99 14.62 19.41
C GLU A 171 15.45 15.60 20.46
N ALA A 172 14.20 16.03 20.32
CA ALA A 172 13.50 16.88 21.29
C ALA A 172 12.98 16.13 22.55
N GLY A 173 13.49 14.93 22.85
CA GLY A 173 13.09 14.16 24.03
C GLY A 173 11.72 13.47 23.89
N GLY A 174 11.25 13.22 22.67
CA GLY A 174 10.01 12.50 22.38
C GLY A 174 8.76 13.39 22.24
N THR A 175 8.88 14.69 22.53
CA THR A 175 7.78 15.65 22.43
C THR A 175 8.17 16.80 21.51
N LEU A 176 7.35 17.05 20.49
CA LEU A 176 7.54 18.14 19.54
C LEU A 176 6.17 18.65 19.10
N ALA A 177 5.86 19.92 19.36
CA ALA A 177 4.60 20.53 18.94
C ALA A 177 4.54 20.67 17.41
N PRO A 178 3.39 20.40 16.75
CA PRO A 178 2.07 20.08 17.34
C PRO A 178 1.86 18.58 17.66
N GLY A 179 2.87 17.73 17.47
CA GLY A 179 2.82 16.29 17.75
C GLY A 179 2.79 15.40 16.50
N PHE A 180 2.53 16.01 15.34
CA PHE A 180 2.37 15.41 14.03
C PHE A 180 2.93 16.33 12.92
N ALA A 181 3.20 15.77 11.74
CA ALA A 181 3.74 16.52 10.61
C ALA A 181 2.64 17.39 9.95
N THR A 182 2.96 18.66 9.67
CA THR A 182 2.05 19.64 9.06
C THR A 182 2.67 20.44 7.92
N THR A 183 3.94 20.16 7.58
CA THR A 183 4.72 20.90 6.57
C THR A 183 5.01 20.03 5.34
N GLY A 184 5.41 20.67 4.23
CA GLY A 184 5.67 19.95 2.98
C GLY A 184 4.39 19.35 2.40
N LEU A 185 4.42 18.08 2.02
CA LEU A 185 3.25 17.36 1.50
C LEU A 185 2.16 17.21 2.56
N PHE A 186 2.55 17.16 3.84
CA PHE A 186 1.61 17.14 4.96
C PHE A 186 0.83 18.46 5.09
N ARG A 187 1.22 19.54 4.40
CA ARG A 187 0.37 20.73 4.31
C ARG A 187 -0.87 20.48 3.45
N TYR A 188 -0.77 19.64 2.43
CA TYR A 188 -1.82 19.46 1.41
C TYR A 188 -2.67 18.21 1.64
N SER A 189 -2.12 17.20 2.31
CA SER A 189 -2.81 15.98 2.69
C SER A 189 -2.36 15.57 4.08
N ARG A 190 -3.27 15.00 4.89
CA ARG A 190 -2.91 14.45 6.20
C ARG A 190 -2.18 13.11 6.07
N HIS A 191 -2.42 12.39 4.98
CA HIS A 191 -1.82 11.11 4.67
C HIS A 191 -1.33 11.05 3.21
N PRO A 192 -0.36 11.89 2.80
CA PRO A 192 0.12 11.96 1.42
C PRO A 192 0.77 10.64 0.98
N ASN A 193 1.51 9.98 1.85
CA ASN A 193 2.08 8.66 1.59
C ASN A 193 0.99 7.61 1.30
N PHE A 194 -0.12 7.63 2.04
CA PHE A 194 -1.23 6.70 1.78
C PHE A 194 -1.90 6.97 0.43
N PHE A 195 -2.04 8.24 0.05
CA PHE A 195 -2.56 8.60 -1.26
C PHE A 195 -1.69 8.05 -2.39
N PHE A 196 -0.38 8.31 -2.32
CA PHE A 196 0.55 7.81 -3.34
C PHE A 196 0.61 6.28 -3.38
N GLU A 197 0.53 5.64 -2.22
CA GLU A 197 0.46 4.17 -2.13
C GLU A 197 -0.76 3.62 -2.87
N GLN A 198 -1.95 4.21 -2.69
CA GLN A 198 -3.13 3.78 -3.43
C GLN A 198 -3.02 4.12 -4.93
N ALA A 199 -2.56 5.33 -5.25
CA ALA A 199 -2.50 5.84 -6.62
C ALA A 199 -1.56 5.02 -7.53
N GLN A 200 -0.43 4.54 -7.00
CA GLN A 200 0.49 3.71 -7.79
C GLN A 200 -0.12 2.35 -8.15
N TRP A 201 -0.92 1.73 -7.27
CA TRP A 201 -1.60 0.47 -7.59
C TRP A 201 -2.77 0.66 -8.57
N TRP A 202 -3.41 1.83 -8.58
CA TRP A 202 -4.33 2.21 -9.65
C TRP A 202 -3.63 2.39 -11.00
N ALA A 203 -2.43 3.00 -11.02
CA ALA A 203 -1.60 3.09 -12.23
C ALA A 203 -1.12 1.69 -12.69
N PHE A 204 -0.74 0.82 -11.76
CA PHE A 204 -0.36 -0.56 -12.03
C PHE A 204 -1.51 -1.36 -12.66
N TYR A 205 -2.71 -1.19 -12.14
CA TYR A 205 -3.94 -1.73 -12.74
C TYR A 205 -4.15 -1.22 -14.17
N ALA A 206 -3.99 0.09 -14.39
CA ALA A 206 -4.19 0.68 -15.72
C ALA A 206 -3.22 0.14 -16.77
N ILE A 207 -1.98 -0.20 -16.41
CA ILE A 207 -1.02 -0.87 -17.31
C ILE A 207 -1.53 -2.28 -17.70
N GLY A 208 -2.00 -3.07 -16.73
CA GLY A 208 -2.61 -4.38 -17.00
C GLY A 208 -3.87 -4.29 -17.86
N ALA A 209 -4.75 -3.33 -17.56
CA ALA A 209 -5.96 -3.07 -18.35
C ALA A 209 -5.62 -2.64 -19.79
N THR A 210 -4.56 -1.83 -19.98
CA THR A 210 -4.06 -1.44 -21.32
C THR A 210 -3.66 -2.67 -22.14
N ALA A 211 -3.07 -3.69 -21.52
CA ALA A 211 -2.76 -4.95 -22.18
C ALA A 211 -4.01 -5.65 -22.70
N ALA A 212 -5.02 -5.81 -21.85
CA ALA A 212 -6.28 -6.46 -22.22
C ALA A 212 -7.03 -5.69 -23.32
N VAL A 213 -7.05 -4.35 -23.26
CA VAL A 213 -7.64 -3.51 -24.33
C VAL A 213 -6.90 -3.73 -25.65
N THR A 214 -5.56 -3.72 -25.62
CA THR A 214 -4.72 -3.93 -26.81
C THR A 214 -4.88 -5.35 -27.36
N GLY A 215 -5.15 -6.33 -26.49
CA GLY A 215 -5.50 -7.72 -26.85
C GLY A 215 -6.91 -7.89 -27.41
N GLY A 216 -7.70 -6.82 -27.55
CA GLY A 216 -9.03 -6.85 -28.16
C GLY A 216 -10.20 -6.98 -27.18
N ALA A 217 -9.97 -6.95 -25.87
CA ALA A 217 -11.04 -7.08 -24.87
C ALA A 217 -11.94 -5.84 -24.72
N GLY A 218 -11.66 -4.74 -25.46
CA GLY A 218 -12.51 -3.55 -25.48
C GLY A 218 -12.68 -2.87 -24.11
N VAL A 219 -13.80 -2.16 -23.91
CA VAL A 219 -14.07 -1.44 -22.64
C VAL A 219 -14.45 -2.41 -21.53
N ILE A 220 -15.38 -3.34 -21.80
CA ILE A 220 -15.82 -4.36 -20.86
C ILE A 220 -14.96 -5.60 -21.06
N GLY A 221 -14.15 -5.96 -20.06
CA GLY A 221 -13.16 -7.03 -20.15
C GLY A 221 -11.73 -6.51 -20.32
N GLY A 222 -11.54 -5.36 -20.98
CA GLY A 222 -10.26 -4.65 -21.05
C GLY A 222 -10.13 -3.57 -19.98
N VAL A 223 -10.73 -2.39 -20.23
CA VAL A 223 -10.67 -1.24 -19.31
C VAL A 223 -11.28 -1.56 -17.95
N LEU A 224 -12.46 -2.18 -17.94
CA LEU A 224 -13.13 -2.68 -16.74
C LEU A 224 -13.02 -4.19 -16.73
N ASN A 225 -12.13 -4.71 -15.89
CA ASN A 225 -11.88 -6.13 -15.75
C ASN A 225 -11.80 -6.51 -14.25
N PRO A 226 -11.96 -7.80 -13.88
CA PRO A 226 -12.06 -8.21 -12.49
C PRO A 226 -10.88 -7.82 -11.60
N THR A 227 -9.69 -7.58 -12.18
CA THR A 227 -8.50 -7.19 -11.40
C THR A 227 -8.61 -5.79 -10.79
N ILE A 228 -9.61 -4.98 -11.18
CA ILE A 228 -9.94 -3.70 -10.55
C ILE A 228 -10.25 -3.83 -9.05
N VAL A 229 -10.70 -5.02 -8.63
CA VAL A 229 -11.03 -5.32 -7.24
C VAL A 229 -9.81 -5.17 -6.33
N GLY A 230 -8.60 -5.45 -6.82
CA GLY A 230 -7.35 -5.28 -6.07
C GLY A 230 -7.14 -3.84 -5.56
N PRO A 231 -6.90 -2.86 -6.44
CA PRO A 231 -6.70 -1.47 -6.00
C PRO A 231 -7.94 -0.86 -5.32
N ALA A 232 -9.16 -1.32 -5.65
CA ALA A 232 -10.37 -0.88 -4.96
C ALA A 232 -10.40 -1.33 -3.49
N LEU A 233 -10.13 -2.62 -3.21
CA LEU A 233 -10.05 -3.12 -1.84
C LEU A 233 -8.85 -2.54 -1.08
N LEU A 234 -7.73 -2.28 -1.75
CA LEU A 234 -6.60 -1.57 -1.17
C LEU A 234 -7.01 -0.17 -0.71
N THR A 235 -7.77 0.54 -1.55
CA THR A 235 -8.31 1.87 -1.21
C THR A 235 -9.19 1.81 0.05
N VAL A 236 -10.08 0.82 0.13
CA VAL A 236 -10.95 0.61 1.31
C VAL A 236 -10.13 0.32 2.57
N LEU A 237 -9.12 -0.56 2.49
CA LEU A 237 -8.22 -0.87 3.60
C LEU A 237 -7.48 0.38 4.10
N PHE A 238 -7.00 1.22 3.19
CA PHE A 238 -6.28 2.44 3.53
C PHE A 238 -7.20 3.50 4.14
N ILE A 239 -8.45 3.62 3.70
CA ILE A 239 -9.45 4.48 4.34
C ILE A 239 -9.68 4.03 5.79
N GLY A 240 -9.92 2.73 6.02
CA GLY A 240 -10.09 2.17 7.37
C GLY A 240 -8.86 2.41 8.26
N SER A 241 -7.67 2.16 7.71
CA SER A 241 -6.39 2.38 8.39
C SER A 241 -6.16 3.86 8.74
N THR A 242 -6.58 4.77 7.85
CA THR A 242 -6.50 6.22 8.05
C THR A 242 -7.39 6.65 9.22
N ILE A 243 -8.67 6.27 9.19
CA ILE A 243 -9.63 6.60 10.25
C ILE A 243 -9.13 6.11 11.61
N PHE A 244 -8.62 4.87 11.66
CA PHE A 244 -8.06 4.32 12.89
C PHE A 244 -6.83 5.10 13.37
N THR A 245 -5.88 5.38 12.49
CA THR A 245 -4.66 6.13 12.82
C THR A 245 -4.96 7.56 13.26
N GLU A 246 -5.89 8.24 12.59
CA GLU A 246 -6.36 9.57 12.99
C GLU A 246 -7.03 9.55 14.36
N SER A 247 -7.82 8.52 14.69
CA SER A 247 -8.47 8.40 16.00
C SER A 247 -7.44 8.35 17.15
N ILE A 248 -6.32 7.65 16.93
CA ILE A 248 -5.23 7.54 17.91
C ILE A 248 -4.45 8.86 17.99
N THR A 249 -4.29 9.55 16.87
CA THR A 249 -3.60 10.85 16.84
C THR A 249 -4.44 11.92 17.54
N ALA A 250 -5.75 11.94 17.28
CA ALA A 250 -6.70 12.87 17.89
C ALA A 250 -6.81 12.70 19.41
N SER A 251 -6.69 11.47 19.93
CA SER A 251 -6.69 11.26 21.39
C SER A 251 -5.42 11.75 22.08
N LYS A 252 -4.31 11.87 21.34
CA LYS A 252 -3.01 12.35 21.86
C LYS A 252 -2.82 13.85 21.70
N TYR A 253 -3.35 14.44 20.63
CA TYR A 253 -3.06 15.81 20.24
C TYR A 253 -4.35 16.60 19.97
N PRO A 254 -4.81 17.44 20.92
CA PRO A 254 -6.03 18.26 20.74
C PRO A 254 -5.97 19.16 19.48
N ALA A 255 -4.77 19.69 19.16
CA ALA A 255 -4.55 20.51 17.96
C ALA A 255 -4.79 19.76 16.64
N TYR A 256 -4.88 18.42 16.65
CA TYR A 256 -5.18 17.63 15.46
C TYR A 256 -6.58 17.92 14.90
N ALA A 257 -7.52 18.34 15.76
CA ALA A 257 -8.87 18.72 15.33
C ALA A 257 -8.86 19.88 14.31
N ASP A 258 -8.02 20.89 14.55
CA ASP A 258 -7.87 22.02 13.63
C ASP A 258 -7.25 21.59 12.30
N TYR A 259 -6.22 20.74 12.35
CA TYR A 259 -5.60 20.19 11.15
C TYR A 259 -6.56 19.34 10.31
N ARG A 260 -7.47 18.58 10.95
CA ARG A 260 -8.53 17.83 10.25
C ARG A 260 -9.56 18.73 9.55
N ARG A 261 -9.78 19.95 10.05
CA ARG A 261 -10.72 20.92 9.45
C ARG A 261 -10.12 21.61 8.22
N THR A 262 -8.82 21.87 8.23
CA THR A 262 -8.17 22.67 7.19
C THR A 262 -7.55 21.84 6.07
N THR A 263 -7.09 20.63 6.36
CA THR A 263 -6.25 19.84 5.44
C THR A 263 -6.99 18.60 4.94
N SER A 264 -6.91 18.28 3.64
CA SER A 264 -7.54 17.09 3.06
C SER A 264 -7.00 15.79 3.67
N MET A 265 -7.83 14.75 3.81
CA MET A 265 -7.41 13.48 4.41
C MET A 265 -6.39 12.71 3.55
N LEU A 266 -6.72 12.51 2.26
CA LEU A 266 -5.91 11.69 1.34
C LEU A 266 -5.46 12.50 0.13
N ALA A 267 -6.40 12.98 -0.70
CA ALA A 267 -6.07 13.72 -1.92
C ALA A 267 -5.31 15.02 -1.59
N PRO A 268 -4.09 15.25 -2.12
CA PRO A 268 -3.36 16.49 -1.92
C PRO A 268 -4.17 17.68 -2.44
N TRP A 269 -4.59 18.58 -1.53
CA TRP A 269 -5.41 19.73 -1.86
C TRP A 269 -4.96 20.97 -1.07
N PRO A 270 -5.04 22.19 -1.64
CA PRO A 270 -4.76 23.41 -0.89
C PRO A 270 -5.56 23.49 0.43
N PRO A 271 -4.93 23.88 1.56
CA PRO A 271 -5.62 24.02 2.83
C PRO A 271 -6.79 25.00 2.74
N ARG A 272 -7.89 24.70 3.44
CA ARG A 272 -9.00 25.64 3.62
C ARG A 272 -8.55 26.80 4.51
N ALA A 273 -8.95 28.01 4.15
CA ALA A 273 -8.73 29.19 4.99
C ALA A 273 -9.45 29.01 6.34
N ARG A 274 -8.78 29.39 7.43
CA ARG A 274 -9.39 29.41 8.76
C ARG A 274 -10.43 30.53 8.75
N ALA A 275 -11.71 30.23 8.97
CA ALA A 275 -12.67 31.27 9.28
C ALA A 275 -12.21 31.90 10.60
N VAL A 276 -11.77 33.16 10.56
CA VAL A 276 -11.52 33.93 11.78
C VAL A 276 -12.89 34.11 12.41
N ALA A 277 -13.14 33.41 13.52
CA ALA A 277 -14.31 33.69 14.33
C ALA A 277 -14.14 35.14 14.83
N THR A 278 -14.87 36.07 14.24
CA THR A 278 -15.07 37.41 14.81
C THR A 278 -15.70 37.20 16.18
N GLN A 279 -14.92 37.45 17.23
CA GLN A 279 -15.46 37.60 18.57
C GLN A 279 -16.25 38.91 18.56
N SER A 280 -17.58 38.80 18.55
CA SER A 280 -18.51 39.89 18.83
C SER A 280 -19.00 39.78 20.27
#